data_AF-D4D333-F1
#
_entry.id   AF-D4D333-F1
#
_cell.length_a   1.000
_cell.length_b   1.000
_cell.length_c   1.000
_cell.angle_alpha   90.00
_cell.angle_beta   90.00
_cell.angle_gamma   90.00
#
_symmetry.space_group_name_H-M   'P 1'
#
loop_
_entity.id
_entity.type
_entity.pdbx_description
1 polymer ?
#
loop_
_entity_poly.entity_id
_entity_poly.type
_entity_poly.pdbx_seq_one_letter_code
_entity_poly.pdbx_strand_id
1 'polypeptide(L)'
;MVELTDVSLLQSGDISSRASICQGFFTAILTTYLGIKYEDLAYGVKNGFAVVGSNNGHNGCSLGGRQGFQSAVKFPEDFDGIVAGAPGLDFNNLVSWRASFFPLTGSVESPDFITARAWKTFIHREVLRQCDGIDGVMDGIIEDPSLCHFDADALLCKPGEETDCLSQVQVDIVRKIFSPLMGEDGELIYPAMQPGSEELATTKLYAGKPFSYSDEWFKYVIYNPSWNASTFTVHDAAVAEARNPGGIKTWPNFGDLAEYRAQNGKIIVYHGRQDNQITSFNTERYYNYLLQSDGAGSAGQLDRFLRFFRISGMFHCSGGPGAWVLGQGGGAASEGIEFKGETNVLAALVDWVEKDVAPDTIEGVKFVDDEITSGVSLRRKHCRLVFSHLLPLRVYTDRW
;
A
#
# COMPACT_ATOMS: atom_id res chain seq x y z
N MET A 1 9.38 27.24 1.62
CA MET A 1 9.37 27.14 3.09
C MET A 1 8.15 27.91 3.57
N VAL A 2 7.11 27.21 4.01
CA VAL A 2 5.96 27.83 4.69
C VAL A 2 5.97 27.25 6.09
N GLU A 3 6.24 28.12 7.06
CA GLU A 3 6.24 27.83 8.49
C GLU A 3 4.82 27.46 8.96
N LEU A 4 4.75 26.38 9.75
CA LEU A 4 3.59 26.03 10.56
C LEU A 4 3.54 26.96 11.78
N THR A 5 2.95 28.14 11.62
CA THR A 5 2.53 28.98 12.75
C THR A 5 1.01 29.02 12.81
N ASP A 6 0.42 28.12 13.61
CA ASP A 6 -0.69 28.46 14.51
C ASP A 6 -0.99 27.29 15.46
N VAL A 7 -0.13 27.14 16.45
CA VAL A 7 -0.38 26.37 17.67
C VAL A 7 -1.10 27.30 18.65
N SER A 8 -2.42 27.44 18.54
CA SER A 8 -3.18 28.20 19.56
C SER A 8 -4.67 27.81 19.75
N LEU A 9 -5.19 26.77 19.09
CA LEU A 9 -6.60 26.35 19.23
C LEU A 9 -6.83 25.06 20.07
N LEU A 10 -5.82 24.61 20.83
CA LEU A 10 -5.85 23.36 21.62
C LEU A 10 -6.37 23.51 23.06
N GLN A 11 -7.36 24.37 23.32
CA GLN A 11 -7.98 24.50 24.64
C GLN A 11 -9.52 24.55 24.59
N SER A 12 -10.15 23.44 24.18
CA SER A 12 -11.48 23.05 24.67
C SER A 12 -11.75 21.59 24.31
N GLY A 13 -12.07 20.76 25.31
CA GLY A 13 -12.09 19.30 25.25
C GLY A 13 -13.26 18.66 24.49
N ASP A 14 -13.75 19.27 23.41
CA ASP A 14 -14.92 18.78 22.65
C ASP A 14 -14.70 18.74 21.12
N ILE A 15 -13.47 18.99 20.66
CA ILE A 15 -13.13 19.07 19.21
C ILE A 15 -12.53 17.77 18.64
N SER A 16 -11.99 16.86 19.47
CA SER A 16 -11.22 15.70 18.93
C SER A 16 -12.09 14.71 18.12
N SER A 17 -13.36 14.56 18.46
CA SER A 17 -14.30 13.72 17.70
C SER A 17 -14.63 14.36 16.34
N ARG A 18 -14.86 15.68 16.30
CA ARG A 18 -15.19 16.42 15.07
C ARG A 18 -13.99 16.58 14.13
N ALA A 19 -12.78 16.77 14.65
CA ALA A 19 -11.57 16.85 13.84
C ALA A 19 -11.22 15.50 13.18
N SER A 20 -11.35 14.39 13.91
CA SER A 20 -11.15 13.03 13.38
C SER A 20 -12.18 12.69 12.29
N ILE A 21 -13.42 13.14 12.46
CA ILE A 21 -14.47 13.05 11.44
C ILE A 21 -14.13 13.97 10.24
N CYS A 22 -13.66 15.20 10.45
CA CYS A 22 -13.29 16.10 9.35
C CYS A 22 -12.10 15.61 8.51
N GLN A 23 -11.08 14.99 9.12
CA GLN A 23 -9.95 14.40 8.38
C GLN A 23 -10.36 13.10 7.66
N GLY A 24 -11.34 12.37 8.22
CA GLY A 24 -11.93 11.17 7.62
C GLY A 24 -12.92 11.44 6.47
N PHE A 25 -13.51 12.64 6.40
CA PHE A 25 -14.64 12.92 5.49
C PHE A 25 -14.50 14.18 4.61
N PHE A 26 -13.81 15.26 5.03
CA PHE A 26 -13.90 16.56 4.36
C PHE A 26 -12.70 16.96 3.51
N THR A 27 -11.54 16.29 3.64
CA THR A 27 -10.36 16.58 2.79
C THR A 27 -10.40 15.79 1.48
N ALA A 28 -11.58 15.62 0.88
CA ALA A 28 -11.73 14.96 -0.42
C ALA A 28 -11.71 15.95 -1.61
N ILE A 29 -11.86 17.27 -1.37
CA ILE A 29 -12.20 18.20 -2.46
C ILE A 29 -11.12 19.24 -2.81
N LEU A 30 -10.10 19.50 -1.98
CA LEU A 30 -9.18 20.61 -2.28
C LEU A 30 -7.74 20.34 -1.84
N THR A 31 -6.86 19.88 -2.73
CA THR A 31 -5.48 20.38 -2.81
C THR A 31 -4.82 20.12 -4.18
N THR A 32 -4.47 21.22 -4.85
CA THR A 32 -3.63 21.32 -6.05
C THR A 32 -2.14 21.24 -5.68
N TYR A 33 -1.34 20.40 -6.35
CA TYR A 33 -0.07 20.74 -7.04
C TYR A 33 0.77 19.48 -7.40
N LEU A 34 1.35 19.56 -8.61
CA LEU A 34 2.37 18.72 -9.28
C LEU A 34 1.90 17.40 -9.95
N GLY A 35 1.79 17.44 -11.29
CA GLY A 35 1.83 16.25 -12.16
C GLY A 35 0.62 15.98 -13.07
N ILE A 36 -0.49 16.71 -12.92
CA ILE A 36 -1.70 16.55 -13.76
C ILE A 36 -2.02 17.89 -14.42
N LYS A 37 -2.37 17.90 -15.72
CA LYS A 37 -2.82 19.13 -16.38
C LYS A 37 -4.14 19.55 -15.76
N TYR A 38 -4.32 20.84 -15.54
CA TYR A 38 -5.56 21.40 -14.99
C TYR A 38 -6.81 20.93 -15.78
N GLU A 39 -6.63 20.71 -17.08
CA GLU A 39 -7.65 20.18 -18.00
C GLU A 39 -8.13 18.77 -17.64
N ASP A 40 -7.23 17.88 -17.19
CA ASP A 40 -7.56 16.50 -16.85
C ASP A 40 -8.29 16.41 -15.49
N LEU A 41 -7.91 17.28 -14.54
CA LEU A 41 -8.62 17.46 -13.27
C LEU A 41 -10.00 18.10 -13.48
N ALA A 42 -10.06 19.13 -14.32
CA ALA A 42 -11.32 19.78 -14.69
C ALA A 42 -12.24 18.81 -15.44
N TYR A 43 -11.69 17.93 -16.29
CA TYR A 43 -12.44 16.86 -16.93
C TYR A 43 -12.96 15.85 -15.92
N GLY A 44 -12.11 15.38 -15.01
CA GLY A 44 -12.50 14.41 -14.00
C GLY A 44 -13.61 14.91 -13.08
N VAL A 45 -13.46 16.12 -12.53
CA VAL A 45 -14.48 16.75 -11.67
C VAL A 45 -15.76 17.07 -12.45
N LYS A 46 -15.66 17.48 -13.72
CA LYS A 46 -16.83 17.82 -14.55
C LYS A 46 -17.63 16.60 -15.00
N ASN A 47 -17.01 15.43 -15.10
CA ASN A 47 -17.63 14.21 -15.63
C ASN A 47 -17.73 13.07 -14.61
N GLY A 48 -17.69 13.36 -13.30
CA GLY A 48 -17.96 12.33 -12.27
C GLY A 48 -16.81 11.33 -12.05
N PHE A 49 -15.57 11.63 -12.41
CA PHE A 49 -14.43 10.76 -12.13
C PHE A 49 -13.73 11.13 -10.82
N ALA A 50 -13.56 10.15 -9.93
CA ALA A 50 -12.72 10.31 -8.75
C ALA A 50 -11.27 9.96 -9.02
N VAL A 51 -10.43 10.90 -8.62
CA VAL A 51 -9.17 10.59 -7.95
C VAL A 51 -9.36 11.01 -6.50
N VAL A 52 -9.92 10.14 -5.64
CA VAL A 52 -10.20 10.54 -4.24
C VAL A 52 -8.89 10.65 -3.47
N GLY A 53 -8.48 11.88 -3.14
CA GLY A 53 -7.42 12.20 -2.18
C GLY A 53 -6.04 12.38 -2.79
N SER A 54 -5.76 13.59 -3.32
CA SER A 54 -4.40 14.07 -3.51
C SER A 54 -3.83 14.50 -2.15
N ASN A 55 -2.89 13.72 -1.61
CA ASN A 55 -1.86 14.30 -0.74
C ASN A 55 -0.56 14.23 -1.54
N ASN A 56 0.05 15.38 -1.84
CA ASN A 56 1.34 15.48 -2.53
C ASN A 56 1.43 14.87 -3.94
N GLY A 57 0.37 14.96 -4.76
CA GLY A 57 0.45 14.61 -6.18
C GLY A 57 0.28 13.13 -6.51
N HIS A 58 -0.07 12.27 -5.54
CA HIS A 58 -0.43 10.88 -5.78
C HIS A 58 -1.94 10.73 -5.96
N ASN A 59 -2.37 10.23 -7.12
CA ASN A 59 -3.78 10.06 -7.41
C ASN A 59 -4.37 8.89 -6.61
N GLY A 60 -5.12 9.19 -5.55
CA GLY A 60 -5.89 8.18 -4.82
C GLY A 60 -5.04 7.05 -4.26
N CYS A 61 -3.81 7.34 -3.82
CA CYS A 61 -2.90 6.34 -3.27
C CYS A 61 -2.82 6.40 -1.74
N SER A 62 -2.47 5.29 -1.09
CA SER A 62 -2.32 5.20 0.37
C SER A 62 -3.66 5.47 1.09
N LEU A 63 -3.75 6.54 1.89
CA LEU A 63 -5.03 6.96 2.46
C LEU A 63 -6.04 7.44 1.41
N GLY A 64 -5.59 7.98 0.28
CA GLY A 64 -6.47 8.28 -0.85
C GLY A 64 -7.15 7.02 -1.40
N GLY A 65 -6.41 5.91 -1.46
CA GLY A 65 -6.96 4.62 -1.89
C GLY A 65 -8.03 4.11 -0.94
N ARG A 66 -7.81 4.26 0.38
CA ARG A 66 -8.84 3.98 1.40
C ARG A 66 -10.06 4.88 1.23
N GLN A 67 -9.86 6.17 1.01
CA GLN A 67 -10.94 7.14 0.80
C GLN A 67 -11.77 6.81 -0.44
N GLY A 68 -11.14 6.34 -1.54
CA GLY A 68 -11.86 5.85 -2.71
C GLY A 68 -12.87 4.74 -2.37
N PHE A 69 -12.43 3.69 -1.65
CA PHE A 69 -13.35 2.65 -1.17
C PHE A 69 -14.42 3.20 -0.20
N GLN A 70 -14.05 4.16 0.65
CA GLN A 70 -14.99 4.77 1.58
C GLN A 70 -16.08 5.57 0.85
N SER A 71 -15.72 6.28 -0.23
CA SER A 71 -16.64 6.99 -1.11
C SER A 71 -17.56 6.01 -1.84
N ALA A 72 -17.03 4.93 -2.42
CA ALA A 72 -17.86 3.91 -3.07
C ALA A 72 -18.96 3.34 -2.16
N VAL A 73 -18.70 3.24 -0.85
CA VAL A 73 -19.68 2.73 0.12
C VAL A 73 -20.64 3.82 0.61
N LYS A 74 -20.12 5.00 0.99
CA LYS A 74 -20.93 6.03 1.66
C LYS A 74 -21.60 7.02 0.71
N PHE A 75 -21.01 7.20 -0.47
CA PHE A 75 -21.41 8.17 -1.48
C PHE A 75 -21.26 7.52 -2.86
N PRO A 76 -22.02 6.45 -3.15
CA PRO A 76 -21.86 5.68 -4.38
C PRO A 76 -22.08 6.50 -5.66
N GLU A 77 -22.82 7.61 -5.56
CA GLU A 77 -23.12 8.54 -6.66
C GLU A 77 -22.02 9.59 -6.89
N ASP A 78 -21.04 9.74 -6.00
CA ASP A 78 -20.02 10.78 -6.14
C ASP A 78 -19.12 10.53 -7.35
N PHE A 79 -18.92 9.25 -7.72
CA PHE A 79 -17.93 8.87 -8.74
C PHE A 79 -18.30 7.65 -9.58
N ASP A 80 -18.24 7.78 -10.90
CA ASP A 80 -18.44 6.67 -11.85
C ASP A 80 -17.23 5.73 -11.91
N GLY A 81 -16.04 6.25 -11.56
CA GLY A 81 -14.78 5.50 -11.57
C GLY A 81 -13.85 5.92 -10.44
N ILE A 82 -13.14 4.94 -9.85
CA ILE A 82 -12.16 5.13 -8.77
C ILE A 82 -10.84 4.43 -9.13
N VAL A 83 -9.72 5.17 -9.07
CA VAL A 83 -8.37 4.58 -8.98
C VAL A 83 -7.94 4.57 -7.51
N ALA A 84 -7.65 3.38 -6.97
CA ALA A 84 -7.21 3.18 -5.59
C ALA A 84 -5.81 2.55 -5.53
N GLY A 85 -4.79 3.38 -5.34
CA GLY A 85 -3.40 2.94 -5.20
C GLY A 85 -3.04 2.55 -3.76
N ALA A 86 -2.29 1.47 -3.57
CA ALA A 86 -1.78 0.97 -2.29
C ALA A 86 -2.74 1.25 -1.11
N PRO A 87 -4.01 0.80 -1.20
CA PRO A 87 -5.07 1.40 -0.40
C PRO A 87 -4.91 1.03 1.07
N GLY A 88 -4.95 2.03 1.96
CA GLY A 88 -4.86 1.89 3.41
C GLY A 88 -6.12 1.31 4.07
N LEU A 89 -6.66 0.22 3.50
CA LEU A 89 -7.80 -0.52 4.03
C LEU A 89 -7.44 -1.28 5.31
N ASP A 90 -8.47 -1.64 6.08
CA ASP A 90 -8.33 -2.20 7.42
C ASP A 90 -7.51 -1.28 8.34
N PHE A 91 -7.86 0.01 8.32
CA PHE A 91 -7.03 1.10 8.79
C PHE A 91 -6.61 0.94 10.27
N ASN A 92 -7.50 0.51 11.15
CA ASN A 92 -7.18 0.30 12.57
C ASN A 92 -6.10 -0.77 12.75
N ASN A 93 -6.18 -1.86 11.98
CA ASN A 93 -5.18 -2.92 12.01
C ASN A 93 -3.90 -2.51 11.28
N LEU A 94 -3.99 -1.70 10.22
CA LEU A 94 -2.81 -1.12 9.54
C LEU A 94 -1.98 -0.26 10.49
N VAL A 95 -2.62 0.67 11.22
CA VAL A 95 -1.89 1.54 12.17
C VAL A 95 -1.32 0.75 13.34
N SER A 96 -2.02 -0.31 13.78
CA SER A 96 -1.54 -1.23 14.81
C SER A 96 -0.34 -2.06 14.34
N TRP A 97 -0.40 -2.59 13.12
CA TRP A 97 0.70 -3.30 12.48
C TRP A 97 1.94 -2.42 12.35
N ARG A 98 1.78 -1.18 11.89
CA ARG A 98 2.88 -0.19 11.86
C ARG A 98 3.44 0.13 13.25
N ALA A 99 2.59 0.24 14.27
CA ALA A 99 3.04 0.48 15.66
C ALA A 99 3.86 -0.69 16.21
N SER A 100 3.55 -1.93 15.80
CA SER A 100 4.21 -3.14 16.28
C SER A 100 5.70 -3.22 15.93
N PHE A 101 6.18 -2.51 14.89
CA PHE A 101 7.58 -2.56 14.49
C PHE A 101 8.54 -1.94 15.50
N PHE A 102 8.14 -0.88 16.22
CA PHE A 102 9.07 -0.18 17.11
C PHE A 102 9.41 -0.99 18.38
N PRO A 103 8.45 -1.62 19.09
CA PRO A 103 8.77 -2.56 20.16
C PRO A 103 9.62 -3.76 19.70
N LEU A 104 9.53 -4.15 18.43
CA LEU A 104 10.30 -5.26 17.85
C LEU A 104 11.74 -4.84 17.51
N THR A 105 11.92 -3.70 16.84
CA THR A 105 13.21 -3.24 16.34
C THR A 105 14.03 -2.47 17.38
N GLY A 106 13.36 -1.88 18.37
CA GLY A 106 14.00 -1.01 19.36
C GLY A 106 14.43 0.34 18.76
N SER A 107 15.09 1.15 19.57
CA SER A 107 15.74 2.38 19.11
C SER A 107 17.11 2.12 18.49
N VAL A 108 17.69 3.12 17.81
CA VAL A 108 19.04 2.99 17.22
C VAL A 108 20.15 2.74 18.26
N GLU A 109 19.88 3.02 19.54
CA GLU A 109 20.76 2.74 20.67
C GLU A 109 20.60 1.33 21.24
N SER A 110 19.60 0.57 20.77
CA SER A 110 19.36 -0.80 21.23
C SER A 110 20.48 -1.73 20.75
N PRO A 111 20.98 -2.65 21.60
CA PRO A 111 22.11 -3.52 21.25
C PRO A 111 21.83 -4.42 20.05
N ASP A 112 20.56 -4.82 19.86
CA ASP A 112 20.11 -5.69 18.79
C ASP A 112 19.54 -4.92 17.59
N PHE A 113 19.68 -3.59 17.54
CA PHE A 113 19.16 -2.79 16.43
C PHE A 113 19.82 -3.17 15.10
N ILE A 114 19.01 -3.55 14.12
CA ILE A 114 19.49 -3.88 12.76
C ILE A 114 19.62 -2.58 11.97
N THR A 115 20.87 -2.18 11.70
CA THR A 115 21.17 -0.93 11.01
C THR A 115 20.59 -0.89 9.59
N ALA A 116 20.31 0.31 9.09
CA ALA A 116 19.91 0.50 7.69
C ALA A 116 20.95 -0.06 6.69
N ARG A 117 22.24 -0.03 7.07
CA ARG A 117 23.30 -0.65 6.28
C ARG A 117 23.07 -2.16 6.16
N ALA A 118 22.87 -2.87 7.28
CA ALA A 118 22.65 -4.31 7.28
C ALA A 118 21.46 -4.70 6.38
N TRP A 119 20.33 -4.00 6.54
CA TRP A 119 19.15 -4.17 5.69
C TRP A 119 19.45 -4.00 4.20
N LYS A 120 20.13 -2.91 3.82
CA LYS A 120 20.42 -2.57 2.41
C LYS A 120 21.54 -3.38 1.78
N THR A 121 22.42 -3.98 2.58
CA THR A 121 23.55 -4.74 2.05
C THR A 121 23.27 -6.23 2.06
N PHE A 122 23.51 -6.92 3.18
CA PHE A 122 23.54 -8.37 3.19
C PHE A 122 22.15 -8.99 3.41
N ILE A 123 21.21 -8.30 4.08
CA ILE A 123 19.85 -8.83 4.28
C ILE A 123 19.07 -8.79 2.97
N HIS A 124 18.95 -7.62 2.32
CA HIS A 124 18.21 -7.51 1.06
C HIS A 124 18.85 -8.38 -0.04
N ARG A 125 20.18 -8.47 -0.09
CA ARG A 125 20.88 -9.39 -1.00
C ARG A 125 20.51 -10.85 -0.73
N GLU A 126 20.38 -11.26 0.53
CA GLU A 126 19.99 -12.64 0.88
C GLU A 126 18.51 -12.90 0.55
N VAL A 127 17.64 -11.91 0.74
CA VAL A 127 16.23 -11.96 0.27
C VAL A 127 16.18 -12.19 -1.24
N LEU A 128 16.91 -11.40 -2.04
CA LEU A 128 16.97 -11.57 -3.50
C LEU A 128 17.61 -12.92 -3.88
N ARG A 129 18.67 -13.36 -3.21
CA ARG A 129 19.30 -14.67 -3.47
C ARG A 129 18.30 -15.82 -3.34
N GLN A 130 17.37 -15.73 -2.39
CA GLN A 130 16.36 -16.76 -2.17
C GLN A 130 15.12 -16.59 -3.07
N CYS A 131 14.79 -15.36 -3.49
CA CYS A 131 13.46 -15.08 -4.04
C CYS A 131 13.40 -14.41 -5.41
N ASP A 132 14.47 -13.76 -5.90
CA ASP A 132 14.49 -13.08 -7.21
C ASP A 132 14.15 -14.07 -8.34
N GLY A 133 14.85 -15.20 -8.39
CA GLY A 133 14.67 -16.21 -9.43
C GLY A 133 13.35 -17.01 -9.41
N ILE A 134 12.41 -16.74 -8.50
CA ILE A 134 11.17 -17.54 -8.38
C ILE A 134 10.28 -17.38 -9.60
N ASP A 135 10.27 -16.19 -10.21
CA ASP A 135 9.54 -15.91 -11.46
C ASP A 135 10.29 -16.35 -12.73
N GLY A 136 11.51 -16.87 -12.58
CA GLY A 136 12.35 -17.38 -13.66
C GLY A 136 13.33 -16.35 -14.24
N VAL A 137 13.38 -15.12 -13.72
CA VAL A 137 14.34 -14.08 -14.09
C VAL A 137 15.12 -13.65 -12.85
N MET A 138 16.38 -13.24 -13.02
CA MET A 138 17.18 -12.64 -11.94
C MET A 138 17.44 -11.18 -12.31
N ASP A 139 16.45 -10.32 -12.07
CA ASP A 139 16.50 -8.88 -12.41
C ASP A 139 16.51 -7.98 -11.15
N GLY A 140 16.64 -8.58 -9.96
CA GLY A 140 16.61 -7.86 -8.68
C GLY A 140 15.20 -7.45 -8.27
N ILE A 141 14.16 -8.03 -8.89
CA ILE A 141 12.76 -7.74 -8.63
C ILE A 141 12.05 -9.04 -8.30
N ILE A 142 11.44 -9.10 -7.12
CA ILE A 142 10.55 -10.21 -6.78
C ILE A 142 9.18 -9.91 -7.41
N GLU A 143 8.84 -10.57 -8.52
CA GLU A 143 7.59 -10.32 -9.25
C GLU A 143 6.36 -10.63 -8.39
N ASP A 144 6.40 -11.74 -7.65
CA ASP A 144 5.35 -12.18 -6.74
C ASP A 144 5.90 -12.58 -5.36
N PRO A 145 6.03 -11.63 -4.41
CA PRO A 145 6.54 -11.92 -3.07
C PRO A 145 5.65 -12.86 -2.24
N SER A 146 4.42 -13.19 -2.67
CA SER A 146 3.62 -14.20 -1.98
C SER A 146 4.20 -15.61 -2.11
N LEU A 147 5.06 -15.83 -3.11
CA LEU A 147 5.79 -17.07 -3.34
C LEU A 147 7.17 -17.09 -2.62
N CYS A 148 7.62 -15.94 -2.11
CA CYS A 148 8.90 -15.81 -1.42
C CYS A 148 8.76 -16.30 0.03
N HIS A 149 9.26 -17.50 0.30
CA HIS A 149 9.39 -18.06 1.64
C HIS A 149 10.81 -17.83 2.17
N PHE A 150 11.11 -16.57 2.50
CA PHE A 150 12.43 -16.16 2.97
C PHE A 150 12.81 -16.84 4.30
N ASP A 151 13.98 -17.48 4.32
CA ASP A 151 14.60 -18.07 5.50
C ASP A 151 15.71 -17.15 6.05
N ALA A 152 15.41 -16.49 7.17
CA ALA A 152 16.33 -15.60 7.85
C ALA A 152 17.49 -16.34 8.55
N ASP A 153 17.41 -17.67 8.77
CA ASP A 153 18.50 -18.42 9.40
C ASP A 153 19.77 -18.46 8.56
N ALA A 154 19.64 -18.26 7.25
CA ALA A 154 20.77 -18.11 6.34
C ALA A 154 21.70 -16.94 6.72
N LEU A 155 21.20 -15.99 7.52
CA LEU A 155 21.95 -14.82 7.99
C LEU A 155 22.58 -15.01 9.37
N LEU A 156 22.35 -16.13 10.07
CA LEU A 156 22.87 -16.33 11.42
C LEU A 156 24.41 -16.37 11.43
N CYS A 157 25.04 -15.60 12.32
CA CYS A 157 26.49 -15.62 12.49
C CYS A 157 26.98 -17.01 12.91
N LYS A 158 27.98 -17.52 12.19
CA LYS A 158 28.67 -18.76 12.54
C LYS A 158 29.76 -18.51 13.59
N PRO A 159 30.19 -19.52 14.35
CA PRO A 159 31.29 -19.36 15.32
C PRO A 159 32.55 -18.80 14.64
N GLY A 160 32.98 -17.61 15.07
CA GLY A 160 34.14 -16.90 14.51
C GLY A 160 33.86 -16.00 13.30
N GLU A 161 32.61 -15.91 12.83
CA GLU A 161 32.15 -14.94 11.83
C GLU A 161 31.32 -13.84 12.52
N GLU A 162 31.68 -12.58 12.32
CA GLU A 162 30.95 -11.42 12.87
C GLU A 162 30.59 -10.37 11.80
N THR A 163 31.04 -10.58 10.55
CA THR A 163 30.83 -9.64 9.45
C THR A 163 29.69 -10.10 8.56
N ASP A 164 28.80 -9.17 8.19
CA ASP A 164 27.67 -9.41 7.27
C ASP A 164 26.76 -10.59 7.67
N CYS A 165 26.56 -10.77 8.98
CA CYS A 165 25.66 -11.76 9.59
C CYS A 165 24.88 -11.13 10.75
N LEU A 166 23.88 -11.85 11.26
CA LEU A 166 22.98 -11.43 12.34
C LEU A 166 23.16 -12.29 13.58
N SER A 167 22.98 -11.68 14.76
CA SER A 167 22.80 -12.43 16.01
C SER A 167 21.48 -13.22 15.98
N GLN A 168 21.32 -14.20 16.87
CA GLN A 168 20.05 -14.94 16.97
C GLN A 168 18.86 -14.00 17.26
N VAL A 169 19.06 -12.99 18.11
CA VAL A 169 18.01 -12.01 18.43
C VAL A 169 17.63 -11.20 17.19
N GLN A 170 18.61 -10.79 16.39
CA GLN A 170 18.37 -10.08 15.13
C GLN A 170 17.67 -10.96 14.09
N VAL A 171 18.03 -12.25 13.96
CA VAL A 171 17.31 -13.21 13.11
C VAL A 171 15.85 -13.32 13.55
N ASP A 172 15.58 -13.38 14.85
CA ASP A 172 14.20 -13.44 15.38
C ASP A 172 13.42 -12.15 15.11
N ILE A 173 14.07 -10.98 15.12
CA ILE A 173 13.46 -9.71 14.68
C ILE A 173 13.07 -9.80 13.20
N VAL A 174 13.97 -10.26 12.33
CA VAL A 174 13.72 -10.40 10.89
C VAL A 174 12.56 -11.38 10.63
N ARG A 175 12.53 -12.53 11.32
CA ARG A 175 11.42 -13.49 11.24
C ARG A 175 10.08 -12.86 11.63
N LYS A 176 10.04 -12.07 12.70
CA LYS A 176 8.82 -11.40 13.15
C LYS A 176 8.34 -10.33 12.16
N ILE A 177 9.26 -9.60 11.53
CA ILE A 177 8.94 -8.62 10.47
C ILE A 177 8.23 -9.30 9.28
N PHE A 178 8.71 -10.49 8.89
CA PHE A 178 8.12 -11.29 7.81
C PHE A 178 7.07 -12.30 8.30
N SER A 179 6.52 -12.10 9.49
CA SER A 179 5.41 -12.88 10.04
C SER A 179 4.16 -12.00 10.21
N PRO A 180 2.95 -12.58 10.11
CA PRO A 180 1.72 -11.84 10.37
C PRO A 180 1.64 -11.36 11.83
N LEU A 181 0.98 -10.22 12.04
CA LEU A 181 0.61 -9.77 13.37
C LEU A 181 -0.68 -10.49 13.78
N MET A 182 -0.60 -11.31 14.82
CA MET A 182 -1.72 -12.07 15.36
C MET A 182 -2.22 -11.45 16.66
N GLY A 183 -3.53 -11.51 16.89
CA GLY A 183 -4.18 -11.08 18.13
C GLY A 183 -3.99 -12.06 19.28
N GLU A 184 -4.45 -11.67 20.47
CA GLU A 184 -4.42 -12.51 21.68
C GLU A 184 -5.30 -13.77 21.54
N ASP A 185 -6.34 -13.68 20.70
CA ASP A 185 -7.27 -14.73 20.33
C ASP A 185 -6.72 -15.66 19.22
N GLY A 186 -5.55 -15.37 18.68
CA GLY A 186 -4.97 -16.09 17.55
C GLY A 186 -5.54 -15.68 16.20
N GLU A 187 -6.36 -14.64 16.12
CA GLU A 187 -6.89 -14.11 14.86
C GLU A 187 -5.90 -13.17 14.17
N LEU A 188 -6.00 -13.08 12.85
CA LEU A 188 -5.13 -12.21 12.06
C LEU A 188 -5.50 -10.74 12.24
N ILE A 189 -4.61 -9.95 12.85
CA ILE A 189 -4.72 -8.48 12.85
C ILE A 189 -4.31 -7.96 11.47
N TYR A 190 -3.07 -8.23 11.04
CA TYR A 190 -2.56 -7.74 9.76
C TYR A 190 -1.50 -8.68 9.15
N PRO A 191 -1.42 -8.80 7.82
CA PRO A 191 -0.43 -9.65 7.16
C PRO A 191 1.03 -9.25 7.47
N ALA A 192 1.95 -10.19 7.18
CA ALA A 192 3.39 -9.93 7.24
C ALA A 192 3.81 -8.77 6.32
N MET A 193 4.97 -8.16 6.59
CA MET A 193 5.63 -7.39 5.53
C MET A 193 6.01 -8.32 4.38
N GLN A 194 5.88 -7.87 3.14
CA GLN A 194 6.39 -8.65 2.00
C GLN A 194 7.91 -8.48 1.85
N PRO A 195 8.66 -9.57 1.58
CA PRO A 195 10.07 -9.50 1.24
C PRO A 195 10.32 -8.67 -0.03
N GLY A 196 11.46 -7.98 -0.07
CA GLY A 196 11.88 -7.10 -1.15
C GLY A 196 11.64 -5.61 -0.88
N SER A 197 11.05 -5.26 0.27
CA SER A 197 10.73 -3.87 0.64
C SER A 197 11.77 -3.22 1.56
N GLU A 198 12.82 -3.98 1.91
CA GLU A 198 13.71 -3.71 3.03
C GLU A 198 14.41 -2.36 2.92
N GLU A 199 14.89 -2.01 1.72
CA GLU A 199 15.73 -0.83 1.51
C GLU A 199 15.05 0.46 1.96
N LEU A 200 13.82 0.72 1.50
CA LEU A 200 13.08 1.92 1.90
C LEU A 200 12.36 1.77 3.23
N ALA A 201 12.10 0.54 3.70
CA ALA A 201 11.51 0.32 5.01
C ALA A 201 12.42 0.85 6.14
N THR A 202 13.75 0.87 5.94
CA THR A 202 14.73 1.50 6.85
C THR A 202 14.52 2.99 7.11
N THR A 203 13.82 3.69 6.20
CA THR A 203 13.54 5.13 6.37
C THR A 203 12.29 5.40 7.21
N LYS A 204 11.49 4.36 7.47
CA LYS A 204 10.20 4.43 8.15
C LYS A 204 10.05 3.30 9.18
N LEU A 205 9.53 2.14 8.79
CA LEU A 205 9.16 1.06 9.71
C LEU A 205 10.36 0.50 10.49
N TYR A 206 11.55 0.48 9.89
CA TYR A 206 12.77 -0.06 10.53
C TYR A 206 13.72 1.06 11.00
N ALA A 207 13.23 2.29 11.11
CA ALA A 207 14.08 3.47 11.35
C ALA A 207 14.58 3.63 12.79
N GLY A 208 14.27 2.68 13.69
CA GLY A 208 14.65 2.76 15.11
C GLY A 208 13.90 3.84 15.88
N LYS A 209 12.68 4.17 15.45
CA LYS A 209 11.79 5.14 16.10
C LYS A 209 10.32 4.81 15.82
N PRO A 210 9.37 5.29 16.63
CA PRO A 210 7.94 5.11 16.36
C PRO A 210 7.52 5.60 14.97
N PHE A 211 6.65 4.84 14.31
CA PHE A 211 6.02 5.29 13.08
C PHE A 211 5.03 6.42 13.40
N SER A 212 5.31 7.65 12.94
CA SER A 212 4.64 8.87 13.42
C SER A 212 3.11 8.81 13.30
N TYR A 213 2.55 8.31 12.21
CA TYR A 213 1.10 8.24 12.04
C TYR A 213 0.43 7.30 13.05
N SER A 214 1.11 6.22 13.43
CA SER A 214 0.60 5.29 14.44
C SER A 214 0.74 5.88 15.84
N ASP A 215 1.89 6.51 16.14
CA ASP A 215 2.11 7.17 17.43
C ASP A 215 1.07 8.26 17.70
N GLU A 216 0.80 9.11 16.71
CA GLU A 216 -0.23 10.15 16.78
C GLU A 216 -1.64 9.55 16.89
N TRP A 217 -1.95 8.49 16.14
CA TRP A 217 -3.25 7.82 16.22
C TRP A 217 -3.53 7.29 17.62
N PHE A 218 -2.58 6.57 18.21
CA PHE A 218 -2.75 6.02 19.55
C PHE A 218 -2.79 7.11 20.62
N LYS A 219 -1.99 8.18 20.50
CA LYS A 219 -2.01 9.30 21.46
C LYS A 219 -3.27 10.15 21.40
N TYR A 220 -3.72 10.51 20.20
CA TYR A 220 -4.71 11.58 20.05
C TYR A 220 -6.10 11.08 19.69
N VAL A 221 -6.22 9.82 19.24
CA VAL A 221 -7.52 9.23 18.85
C VAL A 221 -7.90 8.06 19.77
N ILE A 222 -6.96 7.16 20.09
CA ILE A 222 -7.27 5.97 20.91
C ILE A 222 -7.05 6.23 22.39
N TYR A 223 -6.03 6.96 22.81
CA TYR A 223 -5.74 7.16 24.22
C TYR A 223 -5.61 8.64 24.55
N ASN A 224 -4.43 9.04 25.01
CA ASN A 224 -4.11 10.41 25.38
C ASN A 224 -2.61 10.64 25.12
N PRO A 225 -2.13 11.91 25.17
CA PRO A 225 -0.77 12.26 24.80
C PRO A 225 0.36 11.60 25.63
N SER A 226 0.04 10.99 26.78
CA SER A 226 1.01 10.26 27.60
C SER A 226 1.27 8.81 27.15
N TRP A 227 0.49 8.29 26.18
CA TRP A 227 0.71 6.97 25.62
C TRP A 227 2.09 6.90 24.94
N ASN A 228 2.76 5.74 25.04
CA ASN A 228 4.11 5.53 24.54
C ASN A 228 4.14 4.38 23.52
N ALA A 229 4.59 4.67 22.30
CA ALA A 229 4.71 3.67 21.24
C ALA A 229 5.67 2.52 21.56
N SER A 230 6.65 2.71 22.44
CA SER A 230 7.55 1.62 22.84
C SER A 230 6.84 0.53 23.66
N THR A 231 5.65 0.82 24.19
CA THR A 231 4.86 -0.12 25.01
C THR A 231 3.66 -0.67 24.24
N PHE A 232 3.60 -0.50 22.92
CA PHE A 232 2.53 -1.05 22.11
C PHE A 232 2.44 -2.57 22.26
N THR A 233 1.21 -3.06 22.40
CA THR A 233 0.85 -4.48 22.46
C THR A 233 -0.33 -4.79 21.55
N VAL A 234 -0.58 -6.08 21.29
CA VAL A 234 -1.76 -6.53 20.54
C VAL A 234 -3.08 -6.16 21.22
N HIS A 235 -3.07 -5.92 22.54
CA HIS A 235 -4.22 -5.35 23.25
C HIS A 235 -4.58 -3.95 22.75
N ASP A 236 -3.59 -3.09 22.48
CA ASP A 236 -3.83 -1.76 21.92
C ASP A 236 -4.51 -1.83 20.55
N ALA A 237 -4.13 -2.83 19.74
CA ALA A 237 -4.78 -3.10 18.47
C ALA A 237 -6.26 -3.45 18.63
N ALA A 238 -6.59 -4.32 19.60
CA ALA A 238 -7.97 -4.67 19.91
C ALA A 238 -8.78 -3.46 20.40
N VAL A 239 -8.19 -2.58 21.21
CA VAL A 239 -8.83 -1.33 21.65
C VAL A 239 -9.08 -0.39 20.47
N ALA A 240 -8.11 -0.22 19.56
CA ALA A 240 -8.28 0.62 18.38
C ALA A 240 -9.37 0.10 17.46
N GLU A 241 -9.39 -1.21 17.22
CA GLU A 241 -10.39 -1.88 16.39
C GLU A 241 -11.80 -1.81 16.99
N ALA A 242 -11.94 -2.03 18.30
CA ALA A 242 -13.23 -1.93 18.98
C ALA A 242 -13.80 -0.50 18.97
N ARG A 243 -12.94 0.53 19.03
CA ARG A 243 -13.38 1.94 19.00
C ARG A 243 -13.79 2.41 17.62
N ASN A 244 -13.05 2.01 16.57
CA ASN A 244 -13.30 2.33 15.17
C ASN A 244 -13.98 3.70 14.91
N PRO A 245 -13.35 4.81 15.33
CA PRO A 245 -13.98 6.12 15.31
C PRO A 245 -14.37 6.52 13.88
N GLY A 246 -15.63 6.89 13.67
CA GLY A 246 -16.15 7.28 12.36
C GLY A 246 -16.22 6.16 11.32
N GLY A 247 -16.02 4.90 11.72
CA GLY A 247 -15.94 3.76 10.80
C GLY A 247 -14.67 3.79 9.94
N ILE A 248 -13.58 4.37 10.43
CA ILE A 248 -12.32 4.58 9.70
C ILE A 248 -11.67 3.29 9.21
N LYS A 249 -11.97 2.14 9.83
CA LYS A 249 -11.46 0.81 9.44
C LYS A 249 -11.50 0.61 7.92
N THR A 250 -12.60 1.00 7.27
CA THR A 250 -12.85 0.82 5.83
C THR A 250 -12.50 -0.60 5.36
N TRP A 251 -13.44 -1.53 5.53
CA TRP A 251 -13.31 -2.93 5.10
C TRP A 251 -14.62 -3.48 4.50
N PRO A 252 -15.13 -2.87 3.40
CA PRO A 252 -16.44 -3.22 2.88
C PRO A 252 -16.42 -4.60 2.20
N ASN A 253 -17.49 -5.37 2.38
CA ASN A 253 -17.71 -6.62 1.65
C ASN A 253 -18.37 -6.38 0.28
N PHE A 254 -18.61 -7.44 -0.48
CA PHE A 254 -19.26 -7.37 -1.80
C PHE A 254 -20.68 -6.77 -1.77
N GLY A 255 -21.43 -7.00 -0.68
CA GLY A 255 -22.76 -6.44 -0.44
C GLY A 255 -22.73 -4.96 -0.09
N ASP A 256 -21.75 -4.51 0.71
CA ASP A 256 -21.56 -3.10 1.07
C ASP A 256 -21.30 -2.22 -0.16
N LEU A 257 -20.79 -2.81 -1.25
CA LEU A 257 -20.55 -2.14 -2.54
C LEU A 257 -21.72 -2.30 -3.53
N ALA A 258 -22.87 -2.81 -3.11
CA ALA A 258 -23.97 -3.13 -4.02
C ALA A 258 -24.53 -1.90 -4.76
N GLU A 259 -24.69 -0.76 -4.09
CA GLU A 259 -25.20 0.46 -4.70
C GLU A 259 -24.23 1.00 -5.76
N TYR A 260 -22.94 1.08 -5.43
CA TYR A 260 -21.88 1.46 -6.38
C TYR A 260 -21.89 0.58 -7.63
N ARG A 261 -22.01 -0.74 -7.44
CA ARG A 261 -22.10 -1.71 -8.55
C ARG A 261 -23.37 -1.54 -9.37
N ALA A 262 -24.51 -1.26 -8.72
CA ALA A 262 -25.80 -1.09 -9.40
C ALA A 262 -25.81 0.14 -10.31
N GLN A 263 -24.99 1.14 -10.01
CA GLN A 263 -24.79 2.34 -10.83
C GLN A 263 -23.66 2.18 -11.86
N ASN A 264 -23.17 0.95 -12.07
CA ASN A 264 -22.09 0.64 -13.01
C ASN A 264 -20.71 1.26 -12.65
N GLY A 265 -20.49 1.61 -11.37
CA GLY A 265 -19.23 2.16 -10.90
C GLY A 265 -18.06 1.19 -11.09
N LYS A 266 -16.88 1.71 -11.46
CA LYS A 266 -15.66 0.92 -11.74
C LYS A 266 -14.50 1.30 -10.81
N ILE A 267 -13.77 0.31 -10.33
CA ILE A 267 -12.62 0.47 -9.42
C ILE A 267 -11.41 -0.21 -10.04
N ILE A 268 -10.34 0.55 -10.27
CA ILE A 268 -9.01 0.01 -10.51
C ILE A 268 -8.20 0.13 -9.24
N VAL A 269 -7.71 -1.00 -8.74
CA VAL A 269 -6.77 -1.06 -7.62
C VAL A 269 -5.38 -1.36 -8.16
N TYR A 270 -4.35 -0.67 -7.68
CA TYR A 270 -2.97 -1.06 -7.91
C TYR A 270 -2.19 -1.08 -6.59
N HIS A 271 -1.21 -1.96 -6.43
CA HIS A 271 -0.34 -1.98 -5.26
C HIS A 271 1.07 -2.41 -5.66
N GLY A 272 2.07 -1.62 -5.26
CA GLY A 272 3.48 -1.96 -5.44
C GLY A 272 3.88 -3.18 -4.63
N ARG A 273 4.58 -4.13 -5.26
CA ARG A 273 5.02 -5.37 -4.61
C ARG A 273 6.27 -5.21 -3.74
N GLN A 274 6.88 -4.03 -3.73
CA GLN A 274 7.95 -3.64 -2.80
C GLN A 274 7.52 -2.49 -1.88
N ASP A 275 6.21 -2.30 -1.65
CA ASP A 275 5.68 -1.23 -0.81
C ASP A 275 6.23 -1.28 0.63
N ASN A 276 7.00 -0.26 0.99
CA ASN A 276 7.72 -0.20 2.26
C ASN A 276 6.93 0.45 3.41
N GLN A 277 5.62 0.69 3.23
CA GLN A 277 4.78 1.38 4.22
C GLN A 277 3.43 0.70 4.46
N ILE A 278 2.86 0.02 3.46
CA ILE A 278 1.64 -0.78 3.55
C ILE A 278 1.95 -2.10 2.88
N THR A 279 1.78 -3.23 3.56
CA THR A 279 2.04 -4.50 2.89
C THR A 279 1.06 -4.75 1.74
N SER A 280 1.60 -5.13 0.58
CA SER A 280 0.78 -5.49 -0.59
C SER A 280 -0.07 -6.74 -0.34
N PHE A 281 0.31 -7.58 0.63
CA PHE A 281 -0.46 -8.74 1.06
C PHE A 281 -1.85 -8.36 1.62
N ASN A 282 -2.02 -7.15 2.15
CA ASN A 282 -3.34 -6.73 2.66
C ASN A 282 -4.35 -6.46 1.53
N THR A 283 -3.89 -5.96 0.38
CA THR A 283 -4.77 -5.79 -0.78
C THR A 283 -5.14 -7.14 -1.41
N GLU A 284 -4.23 -8.11 -1.42
CA GLU A 284 -4.55 -9.50 -1.80
C GLU A 284 -5.55 -10.14 -0.82
N ARG A 285 -5.34 -9.97 0.50
CA ARG A 285 -6.29 -10.39 1.54
C ARG A 285 -7.68 -9.78 1.30
N TYR A 286 -7.75 -8.49 1.00
CA TYR A 286 -9.01 -7.80 0.76
C TYR A 286 -9.70 -8.29 -0.53
N TYR A 287 -8.95 -8.48 -1.61
CA TYR A 287 -9.50 -9.03 -2.86
C TYR A 287 -10.09 -10.44 -2.63
N ASN A 288 -9.38 -11.29 -1.86
CA ASN A 288 -9.86 -12.62 -1.49
C ASN A 288 -11.10 -12.57 -0.59
N TYR A 289 -11.14 -11.62 0.35
CA TYR A 289 -12.31 -11.38 1.18
C TYR A 289 -13.55 -11.00 0.34
N LEU A 290 -13.39 -10.15 -0.68
CA LEU A 290 -14.47 -9.83 -1.60
C LEU A 290 -14.92 -11.05 -2.43
N LEU A 291 -13.99 -11.89 -2.88
CA LEU A 291 -14.31 -13.13 -3.61
C LEU A 291 -15.13 -14.12 -2.77
N GLN A 292 -14.81 -14.21 -1.48
CA GLN A 292 -15.45 -15.13 -0.54
C GLN A 292 -16.73 -14.55 0.09
N SER A 293 -17.03 -13.28 -0.16
CA SER A 293 -18.25 -12.63 0.33
C SER A 293 -19.50 -13.20 -0.34
N ASP A 294 -20.60 -13.29 0.42
CA ASP A 294 -21.89 -13.72 -0.10
C ASP A 294 -22.32 -12.89 -1.32
N GLY A 295 -22.77 -13.58 -2.37
CA GLY A 295 -23.19 -12.96 -3.63
C GLY A 295 -22.08 -12.65 -4.63
N ALA A 296 -20.80 -12.71 -4.25
CA ALA A 296 -19.69 -12.54 -5.20
C ALA A 296 -19.57 -13.75 -6.13
N GLY A 297 -19.59 -14.97 -5.60
CA GLY A 297 -19.73 -16.24 -6.35
C GLY A 297 -18.62 -16.62 -7.35
N SER A 298 -17.84 -15.68 -7.89
CA SER A 298 -16.70 -15.91 -8.81
C SER A 298 -15.86 -14.65 -9.03
N ALA A 299 -14.60 -14.82 -9.48
CA ALA A 299 -13.76 -13.72 -9.93
C ALA A 299 -14.39 -12.90 -11.07
N GLY A 300 -15.19 -13.54 -11.95
CA GLY A 300 -15.90 -12.86 -13.04
C GLY A 300 -16.94 -11.83 -12.58
N GLN A 301 -17.43 -11.90 -11.34
CA GLN A 301 -18.33 -10.89 -10.76
C GLN A 301 -17.55 -9.67 -10.26
N LEU A 302 -16.39 -9.89 -9.63
CA LEU A 302 -15.48 -8.80 -9.27
C LEU A 302 -15.00 -8.07 -10.53
N ASP A 303 -14.56 -8.82 -11.54
CA ASP A 303 -13.95 -8.29 -12.75
C ASP A 303 -14.79 -7.30 -13.58
N ARG A 304 -16.10 -7.25 -13.34
CA ARG A 304 -17.02 -6.28 -13.95
C ARG A 304 -16.91 -4.87 -13.39
N PHE A 305 -16.45 -4.74 -12.15
CA PHE A 305 -16.46 -3.47 -11.43
C PHE A 305 -15.19 -3.23 -10.62
N LEU A 306 -14.37 -4.25 -10.33
CA LEU A 306 -13.13 -4.12 -9.59
C LEU A 306 -12.04 -4.97 -10.24
N ARG A 307 -10.93 -4.33 -10.63
CA ARG A 307 -9.73 -5.01 -11.15
C ARG A 307 -8.52 -4.60 -10.32
N PHE A 308 -7.75 -5.58 -9.84
CA PHE A 308 -6.57 -5.35 -9.02
C PHE A 308 -5.29 -5.72 -9.77
N PHE A 309 -4.35 -4.77 -9.88
CA PHE A 309 -3.06 -4.93 -10.53
C PHE A 309 -1.91 -4.94 -9.53
N ARG A 310 -1.04 -5.94 -9.65
CA ARG A 310 0.14 -6.11 -8.81
C ARG A 310 1.32 -5.52 -9.55
N ILE A 311 1.89 -4.44 -9.02
CA ILE A 311 2.93 -3.69 -9.73
C ILE A 311 4.29 -4.14 -9.22
N SER A 312 5.01 -4.92 -10.02
CA SER A 312 6.31 -5.43 -9.62
C SER A 312 7.36 -4.34 -9.58
N GLY A 313 8.26 -4.46 -8.60
CA GLY A 313 9.35 -3.53 -8.40
C GLY A 313 8.94 -2.09 -8.05
N MET A 314 7.71 -1.88 -7.57
CA MET A 314 7.20 -0.57 -7.16
C MET A 314 7.16 -0.46 -5.64
N PHE A 315 7.68 0.65 -5.10
CA PHE A 315 7.59 1.03 -3.69
C PHE A 315 6.22 1.62 -3.34
N HIS A 316 6.09 2.27 -2.18
CA HIS A 316 4.84 2.90 -1.78
C HIS A 316 4.43 4.02 -2.75
N CYS A 317 3.37 3.80 -3.52
CA CYS A 317 2.75 4.72 -4.49
C CYS A 317 3.61 5.18 -5.69
N SER A 318 4.93 5.14 -5.60
CA SER A 318 5.86 5.59 -6.63
C SER A 318 7.28 5.12 -6.36
N GLY A 319 8.14 5.15 -7.38
CA GLY A 319 9.54 4.74 -7.28
C GLY A 319 9.71 3.21 -7.21
N GLY A 320 10.97 2.79 -7.26
CA GLY A 320 11.36 1.39 -7.19
C GLY A 320 12.22 0.94 -8.37
N PRO A 321 12.81 -0.26 -8.29
CA PRO A 321 13.66 -0.82 -9.35
C PRO A 321 12.86 -1.24 -10.59
N GLY A 322 11.57 -1.55 -10.47
CA GLY A 322 10.74 -2.06 -11.56
C GLY A 322 10.04 -1.00 -12.39
N ALA A 323 9.18 -1.48 -13.29
CA ALA A 323 8.39 -0.65 -14.20
C ALA A 323 7.21 0.01 -13.46
N TRP A 324 7.50 0.94 -12.54
CA TRP A 324 6.52 1.49 -11.60
C TRP A 324 5.68 2.64 -12.14
N VAL A 325 6.09 3.29 -13.24
CA VAL A 325 5.38 4.45 -13.78
C VAL A 325 4.22 4.00 -14.67
N LEU A 326 2.99 4.22 -14.21
CA LEU A 326 1.75 3.80 -14.88
C LEU A 326 0.70 4.92 -14.97
N GLY A 327 1.15 6.18 -14.92
CA GLY A 327 0.27 7.36 -15.03
C GLY A 327 -0.56 7.68 -13.78
N GLN A 328 -0.16 7.15 -12.62
CA GLN A 328 -0.84 7.29 -11.33
C GLN A 328 -0.57 8.62 -10.58
N GLY A 329 0.12 9.57 -11.22
CA GLY A 329 0.59 10.82 -10.59
C GLY A 329 1.84 10.63 -9.72
N GLY A 330 2.48 11.74 -9.32
CA GLY A 330 3.43 11.76 -8.21
C GLY A 330 4.89 12.13 -8.51
N GLY A 331 5.23 12.63 -9.71
CA GLY A 331 6.58 13.15 -9.98
C GLY A 331 6.90 13.33 -11.46
N ALA A 332 8.11 13.84 -11.75
CA ALA A 332 8.57 14.15 -13.11
C ALA A 332 8.40 12.96 -14.05
N ALA A 333 8.77 11.74 -13.63
CA ALA A 333 8.64 10.51 -14.43
C ALA A 333 7.23 10.24 -15.00
N SER A 334 6.16 10.68 -14.31
CA SER A 334 4.79 10.48 -14.77
C SER A 334 4.40 11.41 -15.93
N GLU A 335 5.12 12.52 -16.16
CA GLU A 335 4.86 13.45 -17.27
C GLU A 335 5.18 12.82 -18.65
N GLY A 336 6.03 11.78 -18.67
CA GLY A 336 6.44 11.07 -19.87
C GLY A 336 5.45 10.00 -20.33
N ILE A 337 4.37 9.80 -19.59
CA ILE A 337 3.36 8.79 -19.89
C ILE A 337 2.18 9.42 -20.62
N GLU A 338 1.92 8.95 -21.83
CA GLU A 338 0.77 9.38 -22.62
C GLU A 338 -0.55 8.96 -21.95
N PHE A 339 -1.58 9.80 -22.06
CA PHE A 339 -2.92 9.51 -21.55
C PHE A 339 -3.67 8.51 -22.46
N LYS A 340 -3.19 7.27 -22.45
CA LYS A 340 -3.74 6.12 -23.19
C LYS A 340 -4.04 4.99 -22.21
N GLY A 341 -5.15 4.28 -22.42
CA GLY A 341 -5.61 3.24 -21.50
C GLY A 341 -4.62 2.09 -21.29
N GLU A 342 -3.71 1.85 -22.22
CA GLU A 342 -2.69 0.81 -22.08
C GLU A 342 -1.55 1.20 -21.11
N THR A 343 -1.22 2.48 -21.02
CA THR A 343 -0.03 2.99 -20.31
C THR A 343 -0.35 3.91 -19.13
N ASN A 344 -1.59 4.38 -19.01
CA ASN A 344 -2.03 5.30 -17.97
C ASN A 344 -3.26 4.75 -17.25
N VAL A 345 -3.14 4.49 -15.95
CA VAL A 345 -4.21 3.89 -15.13
C VAL A 345 -5.48 4.73 -15.07
N LEU A 346 -5.36 6.06 -15.10
CA LEU A 346 -6.53 6.94 -15.12
C LEU A 346 -7.20 6.90 -16.49
N ALA A 347 -6.43 6.91 -17.58
CA ALA A 347 -6.99 6.72 -18.92
C ALA A 347 -7.65 5.34 -19.07
N ALA A 348 -7.08 4.29 -18.46
CA ALA A 348 -7.65 2.95 -18.46
C ALA A 348 -9.00 2.89 -17.74
N LEU A 349 -9.14 3.63 -16.64
CA LEU A 349 -10.40 3.78 -15.93
C LEU A 349 -11.43 4.54 -16.78
N VAL A 350 -11.02 5.64 -17.44
CA VAL A 350 -11.88 6.41 -18.34
C VAL A 350 -12.39 5.53 -19.47
N ASP A 351 -11.52 4.76 -20.13
CA ASP A 351 -11.90 3.80 -21.16
C ASP A 351 -12.88 2.74 -20.63
N TRP A 352 -12.69 2.27 -19.39
CA TRP A 352 -13.60 1.31 -18.79
C TRP A 352 -14.97 1.90 -18.47
N VAL A 353 -15.04 3.10 -17.91
CA VAL A 353 -16.30 3.75 -17.55
C VAL A 353 -17.07 4.20 -18.80
N GLU A 354 -16.41 4.88 -19.74
CA GLU A 354 -17.09 5.52 -20.87
C GLU A 354 -17.32 4.57 -22.04
N LYS A 355 -16.46 3.57 -22.22
CA LYS A 355 -16.45 2.70 -23.41
C LYS A 355 -16.64 1.22 -23.07
N ASP A 356 -16.77 0.89 -21.78
CA ASP A 356 -16.80 -0.50 -21.28
C ASP A 356 -15.57 -1.32 -21.70
N VAL A 357 -14.43 -0.65 -21.91
CA VAL A 357 -13.16 -1.28 -22.26
C VAL A 357 -12.32 -1.45 -20.99
N ALA A 358 -12.47 -2.60 -20.35
CA ALA A 358 -11.82 -2.90 -19.09
C ALA A 358 -10.36 -3.37 -19.29
N PRO A 359 -9.37 -2.84 -18.55
CA PRO A 359 -7.96 -3.19 -18.75
C PRO A 359 -7.64 -4.59 -18.24
N ASP A 360 -7.02 -5.45 -19.06
CA ASP A 360 -6.53 -6.77 -18.61
C ASP A 360 -5.10 -6.71 -18.04
N THR A 361 -4.33 -5.71 -18.47
CA THR A 361 -3.00 -5.37 -17.97
C THR A 361 -2.88 -3.86 -17.87
N ILE A 362 -1.94 -3.37 -17.06
CA ILE A 362 -1.50 -1.98 -17.10
C ILE A 362 0.00 -1.96 -17.40
N GLU A 363 0.40 -1.32 -18.49
CA GLU A 363 1.82 -1.19 -18.82
C GLU A 363 2.48 -0.16 -17.90
N GLY A 364 3.48 -0.62 -17.15
CA GLY A 364 4.37 0.22 -16.39
C GLY A 364 5.70 0.45 -17.12
N VAL A 365 6.34 1.57 -16.79
CA VAL A 365 7.64 1.98 -17.36
C VAL A 365 8.63 2.22 -16.24
N LYS A 366 9.89 1.81 -16.45
CA LYS A 366 11.05 2.28 -15.69
C LYS A 366 11.88 3.17 -16.61
N PHE A 367 12.10 4.41 -16.21
CA PHE A 367 13.06 5.29 -16.88
C PHE A 367 14.45 5.08 -16.27
N VAL A 368 15.49 5.31 -17.06
CA VAL A 368 16.88 5.31 -16.56
C VAL A 368 16.99 6.39 -15.49
N ASP A 369 17.38 6.01 -14.28
CA ASP A 369 17.45 6.88 -13.09
C ASP A 369 16.14 7.63 -12.76
N ASP A 370 14.99 7.10 -13.21
CA ASP A 370 13.68 7.76 -13.13
C ASP A 370 13.59 9.12 -13.86
N GLU A 371 14.51 9.38 -14.80
CA GLU A 371 14.57 10.57 -15.63
C GLU A 371 14.03 10.32 -17.04
N ILE A 372 12.95 11.01 -17.43
CA ILE A 372 12.29 10.82 -18.74
C ILE A 372 13.28 11.03 -19.89
N THR A 373 14.12 12.06 -19.77
CA THR A 373 15.09 12.47 -20.80
C THR A 373 16.20 11.44 -21.01
N SER A 374 16.42 10.56 -20.04
CA SER A 374 17.39 9.46 -20.09
C SER A 374 16.85 8.21 -20.79
N GLY A 375 15.57 8.21 -21.17
CA GLY A 375 14.92 7.13 -21.92
C GLY A 375 14.41 5.97 -21.06
N VAL A 376 13.79 5.01 -21.73
CA VAL A 376 13.14 3.85 -21.09
C VAL A 376 14.14 2.73 -20.86
N SER A 377 14.25 2.26 -19.62
CA SER A 377 15.06 1.11 -19.22
C SER A 377 14.28 -0.20 -19.32
N LEU A 378 13.02 -0.21 -18.86
CA LEU A 378 12.16 -1.39 -18.84
C LEU A 378 10.71 -0.98 -19.10
N ARG A 379 9.96 -1.84 -19.80
CA ARG A 379 8.49 -1.81 -19.83
C ARG A 379 7.99 -3.17 -19.34
N ARG A 380 6.88 -3.18 -18.60
CA ARG A 380 6.24 -4.42 -18.16
C ARG A 380 4.73 -4.25 -18.12
N LYS A 381 4.00 -5.19 -18.69
CA LYS A 381 2.54 -5.25 -18.56
C LYS A 381 2.18 -5.95 -17.27
N HIS A 382 1.85 -5.16 -16.25
CA HIS A 382 1.48 -5.69 -14.94
C HIS A 382 0.15 -6.42 -15.05
N CYS A 383 0.14 -7.66 -14.56
CA CYS A 383 -1.01 -8.52 -14.65
C CYS A 383 -2.07 -8.12 -13.62
N ARG A 384 -3.33 -8.16 -14.06
CA ARG A 384 -4.46 -8.24 -13.13
C ARG A 384 -4.38 -9.54 -12.32
N LEU A 385 -4.74 -9.49 -11.05
CA LEU A 385 -4.97 -10.69 -10.24
C LEU A 385 -6.23 -11.41 -10.74
N VAL A 386 -6.07 -12.63 -11.25
CA VAL A 386 -7.17 -13.48 -11.71
C VAL A 386 -7.11 -14.80 -10.95
N PHE A 387 -8.16 -15.12 -10.19
CA PHE A 387 -8.29 -16.45 -9.59
C PHE A 387 -8.98 -17.39 -10.56
N SER A 388 -8.23 -18.36 -11.08
CA SER A 388 -8.79 -19.52 -11.79
C SER A 388 -8.72 -20.74 -10.87
N HIS A 389 -9.87 -21.32 -10.53
CA HIS A 389 -9.92 -22.65 -9.89
C HIS A 389 -9.30 -23.77 -10.77
N LEU A 390 -8.96 -23.45 -12.03
CA LEU A 390 -8.49 -24.41 -13.04
C LEU A 390 -7.00 -24.27 -13.39
N LEU A 391 -6.26 -23.35 -12.77
CA LEU A 391 -4.83 -23.21 -13.03
C LEU A 391 -4.09 -23.01 -11.71
N PRO A 392 -3.14 -23.88 -11.31
CA PRO A 392 -2.14 -23.47 -10.33
C PRO A 392 -1.49 -22.20 -10.86
N LEU A 393 -1.21 -21.23 -9.98
CA LEU A 393 -0.49 -19.97 -10.24
C LEU A 393 0.64 -20.22 -11.25
N ARG A 394 0.32 -20.12 -12.55
CA ARG A 394 1.32 -20.03 -13.60
C ARG A 394 1.65 -18.57 -13.60
N VAL A 395 2.86 -18.26 -13.15
CA VAL A 395 3.58 -17.08 -13.61
C VAL A 395 3.33 -17.03 -15.11
N TYR A 396 2.57 -16.05 -15.58
CA TYR A 396 2.55 -15.72 -17.00
C TYR A 396 3.93 -15.12 -17.28
N THR A 397 4.93 -16.00 -17.43
CA THR A 397 6.18 -15.68 -18.09
C THR A 397 5.85 -15.56 -19.57
N ASP A 398 5.14 -14.50 -19.95
CA ASP A 398 5.13 -14.11 -21.35
C ASP A 398 6.55 -13.62 -21.63
N ARG A 399 7.34 -14.51 -22.24
CA ARG A 399 8.57 -14.13 -22.94
C ARG A 399 8.20 -13.08 -23.97
N TRP A 400 8.36 -11.79 -23.65
CA TRP A 400 8.54 -10.71 -24.62
C TRP A 400 9.36 -9.59 -23.99
#